data_AF-E6MKG6-F1
#
_entry.id   AF-E6MKG6-F1
#
_cell.length_a   1.000
_cell.length_b   1.000
_cell.length_c   1.000
_cell.angle_alpha   90.00
_cell.angle_beta   90.00
_cell.angle_gamma   90.00
#
_symmetry.space_group_name_H-M   'P 1'
#
loop_
_entity.id
_entity.type
_entity.pdbx_description
1 polymer ?
#
loop_
_entity_poly.entity_id
_entity_poly.type
_entity_poly.pdbx_seq_one_letter_code
_entity_poly.pdbx_strand_id
1 'polypeptide(L)'
;MANTVNVPNPAGQTTTKLENAESGFKASETLAANLQKVLVDFIALELVDKHAHWNIVGPNFRDLHLNLDEVVEIAREGADEIAERMRALHASPDGRPAVIAASTTLPES
;
A
#
# COMPACT_ATOMS: atom_id res chain seq x y z
N MET A 1 2.87 13.86 22.20
CA MET A 1 4.23 14.06 21.69
C MET A 1 4.22 13.60 20.24
N ALA A 2 4.60 14.44 19.28
CA ALA A 2 4.61 14.05 17.89
C ALA A 2 5.79 13.09 17.65
N ASN A 3 5.52 11.79 17.58
CA ASN A 3 6.52 10.83 17.13
C ASN A 3 6.76 11.11 15.64
N THR A 4 7.86 11.81 15.33
CA THR A 4 8.35 11.93 13.96
C THR A 4 8.84 10.56 13.53
N VAL A 5 7.98 9.78 12.88
CA VAL A 5 8.39 8.56 12.18
C VAL A 5 9.33 9.01 11.06
N ASN A 6 10.61 8.70 11.21
CA ASN A 6 11.60 9.01 10.20
C ASN A 6 11.35 8.09 9.00
N VAL A 7 10.72 8.63 7.95
CA VAL A 7 10.46 7.87 6.71
C VAL A 7 11.81 7.56 6.08
N PRO A 8 12.22 6.29 5.98
CA PRO A 8 13.51 5.98 5.38
C PRO A 8 13.49 6.44 3.92
N ASN A 9 14.57 7.09 3.45
CA ASN A 9 14.76 7.40 2.03
C ASN A 9 14.34 6.17 1.19
N PRO A 10 13.52 6.30 0.12
CA PRO A 10 12.96 5.16 -0.57
C PRO A 10 14.09 4.22 -1.00
N ALA A 11 14.19 3.06 -0.33
CA ALA A 11 15.21 2.08 -0.64
C ALA A 11 14.69 1.29 -1.84
N GLY A 12 15.38 1.40 -2.97
CA GLY A 12 14.94 0.82 -4.25
C GLY A 12 15.06 1.75 -5.45
N GLN A 13 15.45 3.02 -5.25
CA GLN A 13 15.65 3.99 -6.34
C GLN A 13 16.88 3.74 -7.23
N THR A 14 17.69 2.71 -6.97
CA THR A 14 18.86 2.45 -7.80
C THR A 14 18.41 1.87 -9.14
N THR A 15 18.21 2.74 -10.11
CA THR A 15 17.80 2.33 -11.44
C THR A 15 18.94 1.57 -12.14
N THR A 16 18.62 0.45 -12.77
CA THR A 16 19.60 -0.26 -13.60
C THR A 16 19.67 0.37 -14.99
N LYS A 17 20.74 0.08 -15.75
CA LYS A 17 20.83 0.48 -17.17
C LYS A 17 19.67 -0.06 -18.04
N LEU A 18 18.97 -1.09 -17.57
CA LEU A 18 17.86 -1.73 -18.27
C LEU A 18 16.50 -1.10 -17.91
N GLU A 19 16.43 -0.29 -16.86
CA GLU A 19 15.17 0.35 -16.48
C GLU A 19 14.80 1.44 -17.49
N ASN A 20 13.66 1.25 -18.17
CA ASN A 20 13.19 2.10 -19.27
C ASN A 20 14.15 2.16 -20.48
N ALA A 21 14.83 1.05 -20.81
CA ALA A 21 15.74 0.99 -21.97
C ALA A 21 15.01 1.21 -23.31
N GLU A 22 13.73 0.89 -23.37
CA GLU A 22 12.82 1.10 -24.50
C GLU A 22 12.41 2.57 -24.69
N SER A 23 12.75 3.46 -23.75
CA SER A 23 12.35 4.87 -23.75
C SER A 23 10.82 5.07 -23.79
N GLY A 24 10.09 4.23 -23.03
CA GLY A 24 8.66 4.26 -22.86
C GLY A 24 8.15 5.41 -21.98
N PHE A 25 6.83 5.44 -21.79
CA PHE A 25 6.20 6.44 -20.94
C PHE A 25 6.66 6.31 -19.49
N LYS A 26 7.23 7.39 -18.95
CA LYS A 26 7.55 7.52 -17.54
C LYS A 26 6.48 8.34 -16.82
N ALA A 27 5.96 7.84 -15.71
CA ALA A 27 5.05 8.61 -14.86
C ALA A 27 5.67 9.96 -14.46
N SER A 28 4.84 11.00 -14.45
CA SER A 28 5.20 12.25 -13.79
C SER A 28 5.36 12.02 -12.28
N GLU A 29 6.09 12.91 -11.62
CA GLU A 29 6.24 12.86 -10.15
C GLU A 29 4.88 12.87 -9.44
N THR A 30 3.94 13.69 -9.91
CA THR A 30 2.57 13.74 -9.38
C THR A 30 1.83 12.42 -9.54
N LEU A 31 1.92 11.77 -10.72
CA LEU A 31 1.26 10.49 -10.95
C LEU A 31 1.87 9.39 -10.06
N ALA A 32 3.21 9.31 -10.00
CA ALA A 32 3.90 8.36 -9.14
C ALA A 32 3.54 8.57 -7.66
N ALA A 33 3.49 9.81 -7.19
CA ALA A 33 3.12 10.14 -5.81
C ALA A 33 1.67 9.78 -5.48
N ASN A 34 0.74 9.99 -6.41
CA ASN A 34 -0.67 9.62 -6.21
C ASN A 34 -0.86 8.11 -6.18
N LEU A 35 -0.19 7.35 -7.07
CA LEU A 35 -0.22 5.88 -7.03
C LEU A 35 0.40 5.36 -5.73
N GLN A 36 1.49 5.95 -5.27
CA GLN A 36 2.11 5.60 -3.98
C GLN A 36 1.15 5.82 -2.79
N LYS A 37 0.32 6.86 -2.82
CA LYS A 37 -0.72 7.09 -1.79
C LYS A 37 -1.78 5.98 -1.80
N VAL A 38 -2.26 5.61 -2.98
CA VAL A 38 -3.23 4.51 -3.11
C VAL A 38 -2.63 3.19 -2.65
N LEU A 39 -1.37 2.91 -3.01
CA LEU A 39 -0.65 1.72 -2.58
C LEU A 39 -0.58 1.61 -1.05
N VAL A 40 -0.15 2.66 -0.36
CA VAL A 40 -0.03 2.60 1.11
C VAL A 40 -1.38 2.45 1.79
N ASP A 41 -2.45 3.02 1.21
CA ASP A 41 -3.79 2.91 1.77
C ASP A 41 -4.38 1.51 1.56
N PHE A 42 -4.13 0.84 0.43
CA PHE A 42 -4.50 -0.57 0.27
C PHE A 42 -3.74 -1.48 1.24
N ILE A 43 -2.43 -1.27 1.40
CA ILE A 43 -1.66 -2.09 2.35
C ILE A 43 -2.11 -1.81 3.80
N ALA A 44 -2.43 -0.55 4.15
CA ALA A 44 -2.98 -0.25 5.46
C ALA A 44 -4.36 -0.91 5.66
N LEU A 45 -5.21 -0.92 4.63
CA LEU A 45 -6.55 -1.51 4.69
C LEU A 45 -6.49 -3.02 5.01
N GLU A 46 -5.63 -3.79 4.33
CA GLU A 46 -5.50 -5.23 4.64
C GLU A 46 -5.08 -5.49 6.09
N LEU A 47 -4.28 -4.60 6.68
CA LEU A 47 -3.79 -4.74 8.05
C LEU A 47 -4.88 -4.37 9.06
N VAL A 48 -5.61 -3.29 8.81
CA VAL A 48 -6.75 -2.85 9.64
C VAL A 48 -7.87 -3.89 9.60
N ASP A 49 -8.19 -4.43 8.43
CA ASP A 49 -9.24 -5.44 8.31
C ASP A 49 -8.84 -6.77 8.95
N LYS A 50 -7.57 -7.19 8.86
CA LYS A 50 -7.09 -8.33 9.66
C LYS A 50 -7.14 -8.08 11.15
N HIS A 51 -6.82 -6.85 11.59
CA HIS A 51 -6.99 -6.49 12.99
C HIS A 51 -8.46 -6.62 13.44
N ALA A 52 -9.40 -6.09 12.66
CA ALA A 52 -10.83 -6.24 12.94
C ALA A 52 -11.26 -7.71 12.93
N HIS A 53 -10.81 -8.49 11.95
CA HIS A 53 -11.12 -9.91 11.78
C HIS A 53 -10.70 -10.76 12.99
N TRP A 54 -9.57 -10.42 13.63
CA TRP A 54 -9.12 -11.11 14.85
C TRP A 54 -9.91 -10.72 16.10
N ASN A 55 -10.42 -9.49 16.15
CA ASN A 55 -10.95 -8.90 17.38
C ASN A 55 -12.48 -8.77 17.41
N ILE A 56 -13.16 -9.05 16.30
CA ILE A 56 -14.62 -8.98 16.22
C ILE A 56 -15.27 -10.06 17.09
N VAL A 57 -16.33 -9.69 17.82
CA VAL A 57 -17.12 -10.57 18.69
C VAL A 57 -18.60 -10.19 18.61
N GLY A 58 -19.49 -11.12 18.97
CA GLY A 58 -20.93 -10.87 19.10
C GLY A 58 -21.80 -11.62 18.08
N PRO A 59 -23.09 -11.24 17.96
CA PRO A 59 -23.99 -11.82 16.97
C PRO A 59 -23.41 -11.71 15.55
N ASN A 60 -23.59 -12.75 14.74
CA ASN A 60 -23.08 -12.83 13.37
C ASN A 60 -21.54 -12.82 13.24
N PHE A 61 -20.80 -13.11 14.33
CA PHE A 61 -19.34 -13.20 14.33
C PHE A 61 -18.78 -13.91 13.09
N ARG A 62 -19.28 -15.12 12.80
CA ARG A 62 -18.76 -15.94 11.70
C ARG A 62 -18.88 -15.25 10.34
N ASP A 63 -20.03 -14.67 10.05
CA ASP A 63 -20.28 -14.07 8.73
C ASP A 63 -19.44 -12.82 8.55
N LEU A 64 -19.39 -11.95 9.57
CA LEU A 64 -18.57 -10.74 9.52
C LEU A 64 -17.07 -11.07 9.47
N HIS A 65 -16.61 -12.10 10.19
CA HIS A 65 -15.23 -12.58 10.13
C HIS A 65 -14.84 -13.01 8.71
N LEU A 66 -15.74 -13.69 7.99
CA LEU A 66 -15.52 -14.09 6.60
C LEU A 66 -15.61 -12.91 5.63
N ASN A 67 -16.53 -11.97 5.84
CA ASN A 67 -16.59 -10.77 5.00
C ASN A 67 -15.34 -9.90 5.15
N LEU A 68 -14.76 -9.81 6.35
CA LEU A 68 -13.49 -9.10 6.54
C LEU A 68 -12.34 -9.78 5.78
N ASP A 69 -12.35 -11.11 5.65
CA ASP A 69 -11.39 -11.79 4.76
C ASP A 69 -11.57 -11.40 3.29
N GLU A 70 -12.81 -11.26 2.82
CA GLU A 70 -13.07 -10.80 1.45
C GLU A 70 -12.51 -9.39 1.20
N VAL A 71 -12.65 -8.46 2.17
CA VAL A 71 -12.05 -7.12 2.03
C VAL A 71 -10.52 -7.18 2.06
N VAL A 72 -9.93 -8.05 2.89
CA VAL A 72 -8.47 -8.25 2.92
C VAL A 72 -7.96 -8.74 1.57
N GLU A 73 -8.64 -9.71 0.93
CA GLU A 73 -8.24 -10.18 -0.40
C GLU A 73 -8.35 -9.08 -1.46
N ILE A 74 -9.44 -8.29 -1.45
CA ILE A 74 -9.59 -7.15 -2.36
C ILE A 74 -8.46 -6.12 -2.17
N ALA A 75 -8.12 -5.80 -0.92
CA ALA A 75 -7.06 -4.86 -0.59
C ALA A 75 -5.68 -5.38 -1.01
N ARG A 76 -5.42 -6.68 -0.82
CA ARG A 76 -4.18 -7.36 -1.25
C ARG A 76 -4.00 -7.30 -2.76
N GLU A 77 -5.04 -7.70 -3.49
CA GLU A 77 -5.03 -7.70 -4.96
C GLU A 77 -4.87 -6.26 -5.50
N GLY A 78 -5.59 -5.29 -4.92
CA GLY A 78 -5.46 -3.88 -5.28
C GLY A 78 -4.08 -3.28 -5.00
N ALA A 79 -3.44 -3.65 -3.88
CA ALA A 79 -2.08 -3.23 -3.58
C ALA A 79 -1.09 -3.75 -4.62
N ASP A 80 -1.20 -5.02 -5.00
CA ASP A 80 -0.35 -5.63 -6.03
C ASP A 80 -0.54 -4.95 -7.39
N GLU A 81 -1.78 -4.77 -7.84
CA GLU A 81 -2.10 -4.11 -9.11
C GLU A 81 -1.50 -2.69 -9.17
N ILE A 82 -1.62 -1.91 -8.10
CA ILE A 82 -1.06 -0.56 -8.04
C ILE A 82 0.48 -0.59 -8.03
N ALA A 83 1.09 -1.49 -7.27
CA ALA A 83 2.55 -1.63 -7.23
C ALA A 83 3.13 -2.03 -8.60
N GLU A 84 2.52 -3.03 -9.26
CA GLU A 84 2.89 -3.43 -10.60
C GLU A 84 2.65 -2.32 -11.63
N ARG A 85 1.55 -1.57 -11.48
CA ARG A 85 1.28 -0.40 -12.33
C ARG A 85 2.34 0.68 -12.16
N MET A 86 2.79 0.94 -10.93
CA MET A 86 3.90 1.86 -10.69
C MET A 86 5.17 1.38 -11.42
N ARG A 87 5.50 0.08 -11.33
CA ARG A 87 6.66 -0.49 -12.04
C ARG A 87 6.52 -0.37 -13.56
N ALA A 88 5.34 -0.64 -14.11
CA ALA A 88 5.06 -0.50 -15.54
C ALA A 88 5.16 0.95 -16.04
N LEU A 89 5.06 1.93 -15.15
CA LEU A 89 5.23 3.36 -15.44
C LEU A 89 6.61 3.90 -15.02
N HIS A 90 7.56 3.02 -14.74
CA HIS A 90 8.92 3.34 -14.27
C HIS A 90 8.96 4.18 -12.99
N ALA A 91 7.97 4.00 -12.11
CA ALA A 91 7.98 4.46 -10.73
C ALA A 91 8.36 3.29 -9.79
N SER A 92 8.91 3.61 -8.61
CA SER A 92 9.29 2.61 -7.61
C SER A 92 8.25 2.61 -6.48
N PRO A 93 7.46 1.53 -6.29
CA PRO A 93 6.53 1.41 -5.18
C PRO A 93 7.27 1.14 -3.86
N ASP A 94 6.79 1.72 -2.76
CA ASP A 94 7.34 1.51 -1.42
C ASP A 94 6.25 1.08 -0.43
N GLY A 95 6.19 -0.22 -0.15
CA GLY A 95 5.27 -0.84 0.81
C GLY A 95 5.91 -1.19 2.15
N ARG A 96 7.03 -0.56 2.53
CA ARG A 96 7.69 -0.89 3.81
C ARG A 96 6.83 -0.41 5.00
N PRO A 97 6.78 -1.14 6.13
CA PRO A 97 5.93 -0.80 7.28
C PRO A 97 6.10 0.64 7.79
N ALA A 98 7.33 1.15 7.85
CA ALA A 98 7.59 2.53 8.29
C ALA A 98 7.01 3.59 7.34
N VAL A 99 6.93 3.30 6.05
CA VAL A 99 6.36 4.20 5.03
C VAL A 99 4.85 4.19 5.12
N ILE A 100 4.26 3.00 5.25
CA ILE A 100 2.81 2.83 5.46
C ILE A 100 2.37 3.62 6.70
N ALA A 101 3.02 3.36 7.84
CA ALA A 101 2.70 4.02 9.11
C ALA A 101 2.83 5.56 9.06
N ALA A 102 3.76 6.09 8.25
CA ALA A 102 3.96 7.54 8.14
C ALA A 102 3.06 8.22 7.10
N SER A 103 2.47 7.47 6.16
CA SER A 103 1.90 8.04 4.94
C SER A 103 0.45 7.66 4.67
N THR A 104 -0.08 6.62 5.32
CA THR A 104 -1.47 6.21 5.15
C THR A 104 -2.44 7.30 5.61
N THR A 105 -3.59 7.36 4.94
CA THR A 105 -4.71 8.25 5.30
C THR A 105 -5.80 7.55 6.09
N LEU A 106 -5.70 6.22 6.28
CA LEU A 106 -6.66 5.46 7.07
C LEU A 106 -6.58 5.88 8.56
N PRO A 107 -7.72 5.93 9.27
CA PRO A 107 -7.74 6.19 10.71
C PRO A 107 -6.94 5.15 11.50
N GLU A 108 -6.31 5.56 12.60
CA GLU A 108 -5.61 4.65 13.52
C GLU A 108 -6.55 3.77 14.36
N SER A 109 -7.88 3.98 14.29
CA SER A 109 -8.90 3.34 15.12
C SER A 109 -10.23 3.16 14.43
#